data_AF-A0A1F6KFV0-F1
#
_entry.id   AF-A0A1F6KFV0-F1
#
_cell.length_a   1.000
_cell.length_b   1.000
_cell.length_c   1.000
_cell.angle_alpha   90.00
_cell.angle_beta   90.00
_cell.angle_gamma   90.00
#
_symmetry.space_group_name_H-M   'P 1'
#
loop_
_entity.id
_entity.type
_entity.pdbx_description
1 polymer ?
#
loop_
_entity_poly.entity_id
_entity_poly.type
_entity_poly.pdbx_seq_one_letter_code
_entity_poly.pdbx_strand_id
1 'polypeptide(L)'
;MPNNLIVCGGTFDHFHKGHEAFLNYVFSVGKKYLVGITSDNYVKNSKFRIQNPEFIEPFEKRKESVLEFVKKEKALNKVEIIKIEDLFGPTLSKDLVIDAIVVSQDSKDGADIINQKRKELKLAALKVFVVPPVNSEDGKLISSARIRNGEINRAGRLYVKPVWLQKDLILPKDLREEFHKPFGGLFKAITDSNILKKSLIIAVGDETSRNLNKLAVNQRLSVVDFKVARKKKFSSFLDLGFSGNEKVVFANNPAGHMTHDLFSKILDIFKFSFSKRIILKIAGEEDLAVLPLILAAPLDTVIYYGQPPLRSASYAGQAGIIKVVVTEQSKERAYDLASRLKPI
;
A
#
# COMPACT_ATOMS: atom_id res chain seq x y z
N MET A 1 40.36 13.12 -13.84
CA MET A 1 39.08 13.85 -14.01
C MET A 1 38.84 14.67 -12.76
N PRO A 2 38.83 16.00 -12.83
CA PRO A 2 38.57 16.86 -11.68
C PRO A 2 37.08 16.75 -11.31
N ASN A 3 36.80 16.53 -10.03
CA ASN A 3 35.48 16.60 -9.36
C ASN A 3 34.37 15.65 -9.80
N ASN A 4 34.60 14.33 -9.62
CA ASN A 4 33.67 13.21 -9.84
C ASN A 4 32.44 13.20 -8.88
N LEU A 5 31.67 14.28 -8.88
CA LEU A 5 30.42 14.47 -8.14
C LEU A 5 29.24 14.15 -9.04
N ILE A 6 28.52 13.10 -8.67
CA ILE A 6 27.31 12.64 -9.33
C ILE A 6 26.10 13.01 -8.48
N VAL A 7 25.09 13.61 -9.09
CA VAL A 7 23.84 13.95 -8.41
C VAL A 7 22.73 12.99 -8.83
N CYS A 8 21.84 12.70 -7.90
CA CYS A 8 20.56 12.07 -8.21
C CYS A 8 19.48 12.61 -7.27
N GLY A 9 18.22 12.53 -7.69
CA GLY A 9 17.09 13.00 -6.89
C GLY A 9 15.93 12.02 -6.94
N GLY A 10 15.17 11.94 -5.85
CA GLY A 10 13.97 11.12 -5.79
C GLY A 10 13.16 11.35 -4.53
N THR A 11 11.91 10.89 -4.53
CA THR A 11 11.11 10.88 -3.30
C THR A 11 11.54 9.74 -2.37
N PHE A 12 11.93 8.59 -2.92
CA PHE A 12 12.34 7.40 -2.14
C PHE A 12 11.27 6.90 -1.16
N ASP A 13 9.99 7.07 -1.52
CA ASP A 13 8.86 6.59 -0.74
C ASP A 13 8.79 5.06 -0.74
N HIS A 14 8.50 4.44 0.41
CA HIS A 14 8.51 2.99 0.60
C HIS A 14 9.75 2.34 -0.04
N PHE A 15 10.94 2.72 0.43
CA PHE A 15 12.21 2.30 -0.15
C PHE A 15 12.23 0.81 -0.54
N HIS A 16 12.55 0.51 -1.80
CA HIS A 16 12.25 -0.77 -2.46
C HIS A 16 13.32 -1.16 -3.49
N LYS A 17 13.22 -2.36 -4.08
CA LYS A 17 14.24 -2.90 -5.02
C LYS A 17 14.55 -2.00 -6.22
N GLY A 18 13.57 -1.29 -6.75
CA GLY A 18 13.81 -0.26 -7.76
C GLY A 18 14.75 0.86 -7.28
N HIS A 19 14.59 1.36 -6.05
CA HIS A 19 15.49 2.37 -5.47
C HIS A 19 16.88 1.80 -5.18
N GLU A 20 16.96 0.55 -4.71
CA GLU A 20 18.25 -0.14 -4.51
C GLU A 20 19.04 -0.22 -5.82
N ALA A 21 18.41 -0.67 -6.91
CA ALA A 21 19.05 -0.75 -8.23
C ALA A 21 19.48 0.63 -8.75
N PHE A 22 18.62 1.64 -8.55
CA PHE A 22 18.92 3.02 -8.91
C PHE A 22 20.16 3.56 -8.17
N LEU A 23 20.21 3.45 -6.85
CA LEU A 23 21.34 3.94 -6.07
C LEU A 23 22.61 3.11 -6.30
N ASN A 24 22.51 1.80 -6.52
CA ASN A 24 23.66 0.99 -6.92
C ASN A 24 24.25 1.45 -8.26
N TYR A 25 23.39 1.80 -9.23
CA TYR A 25 23.86 2.40 -10.48
C TYR A 25 24.55 3.75 -10.22
N VAL A 26 23.95 4.63 -9.41
CA VAL A 26 24.57 5.91 -9.00
C VAL A 26 25.97 5.67 -8.43
N PHE A 27 26.12 4.70 -7.53
CA PHE A 27 27.40 4.38 -6.88
C PHE A 27 28.43 3.73 -7.81
N SER A 28 28.02 3.28 -9.00
CA SER A 28 28.91 2.68 -10.00
C SER A 28 29.54 3.70 -10.95
N VAL A 29 28.98 4.91 -11.07
CA VAL A 29 29.37 5.90 -12.09
C VAL A 29 30.20 7.07 -11.57
N GLY A 30 30.51 7.09 -10.26
CA GLY A 30 31.13 8.24 -9.60
C GLY A 30 32.18 7.94 -8.52
N LYS A 31 32.53 8.97 -7.73
CA LYS A 31 33.36 8.84 -6.52
C LYS A 31 32.73 9.55 -5.33
N LYS A 32 32.04 10.68 -5.57
CA LYS A 32 31.25 11.41 -4.59
C LYS A 32 29.83 11.56 -5.12
N TYR A 33 28.86 11.55 -4.22
CA TYR A 33 27.45 11.49 -4.54
C TYR A 33 26.69 12.50 -3.71
N LEU A 34 25.78 13.21 -4.35
CA LEU A 34 24.78 14.00 -3.67
C LEU A 34 23.41 13.42 -4.01
N VAL A 35 22.73 12.89 -2.99
CA VAL A 35 21.43 12.23 -3.08
C VAL A 35 20.38 13.18 -2.54
N GLY A 36 19.59 13.77 -3.44
CA GLY A 36 18.48 14.65 -3.10
C GLY A 36 17.22 13.86 -2.76
N ILE A 37 16.65 14.11 -1.58
CA ILE A 37 15.38 13.53 -1.14
C ILE A 37 14.34 14.64 -1.08
N THR A 38 13.23 14.48 -1.82
CA THR A 38 12.20 15.52 -1.89
C THR A 38 11.59 15.79 -0.52
N SER A 39 11.35 17.05 -0.19
CA SER A 39 10.66 17.44 1.04
C SER A 39 9.19 17.02 1.03
N ASP A 40 8.57 17.01 2.20
CA ASP A 40 7.12 16.75 2.31
C ASP A 40 6.30 17.87 1.67
N ASN A 41 6.83 19.10 1.63
CA ASN A 41 6.17 20.23 0.97
C ASN A 41 6.19 20.05 -0.56
N TYR A 42 7.34 19.66 -1.13
CA TYR A 42 7.46 19.37 -2.56
C TYR A 42 6.49 18.25 -2.97
N VAL A 43 6.42 17.17 -2.19
CA VAL A 43 5.53 16.04 -2.44
C VAL A 43 4.06 16.48 -2.44
N LYS A 44 3.63 17.26 -1.44
CA LYS A 44 2.26 17.77 -1.33
C LYS A 44 1.85 18.67 -2.49
N ASN A 45 2.79 19.44 -3.03
CA ASN A 45 2.54 20.39 -4.13
C ASN A 45 2.67 19.74 -5.52
N SER A 46 3.26 18.55 -5.60
CA SER A 46 3.48 17.81 -6.86
C SER A 46 2.31 16.86 -7.23
N LYS A 47 1.06 17.23 -6.89
CA LYS A 47 -0.14 16.36 -7.02
C LYS A 47 -0.36 15.77 -8.42
N PHE A 48 0.14 16.42 -9.48
CA PHE A 48 0.05 15.92 -10.85
C PHE A 48 1.00 14.76 -11.15
N ARG A 49 2.09 14.62 -10.38
CA ARG A 49 3.12 13.59 -10.57
C ARG A 49 3.03 12.47 -9.54
N ILE A 50 2.40 12.74 -8.40
CA ILE A 50 2.41 11.84 -7.25
C ILE A 50 0.98 11.51 -6.84
N GLN A 51 0.60 10.24 -6.99
CA GLN A 51 -0.72 9.75 -6.59
C GLN A 51 -0.83 9.66 -5.06
N ASN A 52 -1.90 10.24 -4.50
CA ASN A 52 -2.26 10.26 -3.08
C ASN A 52 -1.09 10.69 -2.15
N PRO A 53 -0.60 11.94 -2.27
CA PRO A 53 0.59 12.42 -1.57
C PRO A 53 0.47 12.41 -0.04
N GLU A 54 -0.76 12.35 0.49
CA GLU A 54 -1.05 12.22 1.92
C GLU A 54 -0.64 10.87 2.53
N PHE A 55 -0.40 9.85 1.69
CA PHE A 55 0.06 8.51 2.11
C PHE A 55 1.56 8.28 1.85
N ILE A 56 2.31 9.33 1.51
CA ILE A 56 3.77 9.22 1.37
C ILE A 56 4.42 9.26 2.74
N GLU A 57 5.45 8.44 2.90
CA GLU A 57 6.26 8.41 4.12
C GLU A 57 6.85 9.80 4.42
N PRO A 58 6.88 10.24 5.70
CA PRO A 58 7.50 11.51 6.06
C PRO A 58 8.97 11.58 5.63
N PHE A 59 9.46 12.78 5.34
CA PHE A 59 10.84 13.00 4.89
C PHE A 59 11.89 12.28 5.75
N GLU A 60 11.76 12.34 7.07
CA GLU A 60 12.74 11.72 7.97
C GLU A 60 12.77 10.19 7.81
N LYS A 61 11.62 9.53 7.60
CA LYS A 61 11.55 8.07 7.36
C LYS A 61 12.18 7.68 6.02
N ARG A 62 11.93 8.47 4.98
CA ARG A 62 12.52 8.26 3.64
C ARG A 62 14.03 8.47 3.67
N LYS A 63 14.49 9.53 4.35
CA LYS A 63 15.91 9.81 4.60
C LYS A 63 16.59 8.68 5.39
N GLU A 64 15.96 8.20 6.45
CA GLU A 64 16.45 7.08 7.24
C GLU A 64 16.62 5.82 6.37
N SER A 65 15.61 5.48 5.57
CA SER A 65 15.67 4.31 4.67
C SER A 65 16.81 4.41 3.65
N VAL A 66 17.01 5.59 3.04
CA VAL A 66 18.14 5.83 2.12
C VAL A 66 19.48 5.75 2.87
N LEU A 67 19.57 6.32 4.07
CA LEU A 67 20.77 6.29 4.89
C LEU A 67 21.16 4.86 5.31
N GLU A 68 20.18 4.03 5.68
CA GLU A 68 20.38 2.61 5.97
C GLU A 68 20.93 1.85 4.76
N PHE A 69 20.39 2.13 3.57
CA PHE A 69 20.91 1.55 2.33
C PHE A 69 22.34 1.99 2.04
N VAL A 70 22.64 3.30 2.16
CA VAL A 70 24.00 3.84 1.99
C VAL A 70 24.99 3.22 2.98
N LYS A 71 24.57 2.99 4.23
CA LYS A 71 25.36 2.27 5.25
C LYS A 71 25.65 0.84 4.82
N LYS A 72 24.62 0.12 4.37
CA LYS A 72 24.73 -1.26 3.88
C LYS A 72 25.73 -1.39 2.71
N GLU A 73 25.71 -0.43 1.78
CA GLU A 73 26.65 -0.36 0.64
C GLU A 73 28.02 0.24 1.01
N LYS A 74 28.28 0.50 2.30
CA LYS A 74 29.55 1.06 2.80
C LYS A 74 29.96 2.36 2.09
N ALA A 75 28.98 3.19 1.71
CA ALA A 75 29.18 4.39 0.91
C ALA A 75 29.05 5.71 1.70
N LEU A 76 28.90 5.66 3.02
CA LEU A 76 28.67 6.83 3.89
C LEU A 76 29.68 7.98 3.70
N ASN A 77 30.96 7.66 3.48
CA ASN A 77 32.01 8.67 3.31
C ASN A 77 32.01 9.35 1.93
N LYS A 78 31.16 8.87 1.02
CA LYS A 78 31.06 9.37 -0.37
C LYS A 78 29.71 10.00 -0.67
N VAL A 79 28.70 9.80 0.18
CA VAL A 79 27.32 10.20 -0.06
C VAL A 79 26.93 11.31 0.89
N GLU A 80 26.52 12.45 0.32
CA GLU A 80 25.82 13.50 1.03
C GLU A 80 24.32 13.41 0.70
N ILE A 81 23.48 13.29 1.73
CA ILE A 81 22.02 13.29 1.56
C ILE A 81 21.51 14.68 1.87
N ILE A 82 20.80 15.29 0.92
CA ILE A 82 20.20 16.62 1.09
C ILE A 82 18.69 16.57 0.94
N LYS A 83 18.01 17.55 1.54
CA LYS A 83 16.59 17.81 1.28
C LYS A 83 16.46 18.69 0.03
N ILE A 84 15.59 18.33 -0.89
CA ILE A 84 15.28 19.15 -2.08
C ILE A 84 13.83 19.63 -2.03
N GLU A 85 13.63 20.92 -2.30
CA GLU A 85 12.35 21.62 -2.22
C GLU A 85 11.76 21.95 -3.61
N ASP A 86 12.51 21.68 -4.69
CA ASP A 86 12.13 21.95 -6.07
C ASP A 86 12.80 20.95 -7.05
N LEU A 87 12.51 21.11 -8.36
CA LEU A 87 13.04 20.26 -9.43
C LEU A 87 14.56 20.40 -9.61
N PHE A 88 15.13 21.55 -9.31
CA PHE A 88 16.52 21.88 -9.61
C PHE A 88 17.45 21.46 -8.46
N GLY A 89 17.02 21.59 -7.21
CA GLY A 89 17.86 21.34 -6.05
C GLY A 89 19.23 22.06 -6.19
N PRO A 90 20.35 21.37 -5.95
CA PRO A 90 21.69 21.97 -6.03
C PRO A 90 22.22 22.07 -7.47
N THR A 91 21.48 21.57 -8.47
CA THR A 91 21.99 21.43 -9.84
C THR A 91 22.20 22.76 -10.57
N LEU A 92 21.78 23.89 -10.01
CA LEU A 92 22.05 25.23 -10.54
C LEU A 92 23.10 26.02 -9.72
N SER A 93 23.64 25.42 -8.66
CA SER A 93 24.65 26.07 -7.82
C SER A 93 25.96 26.28 -8.60
N LYS A 94 26.53 27.49 -8.50
CA LYS A 94 27.84 27.82 -9.05
C LYS A 94 28.99 27.31 -8.17
N ASP A 95 28.71 27.07 -6.90
CA ASP A 95 29.70 26.61 -5.91
C ASP A 95 29.94 25.10 -6.00
N LEU A 96 29.12 24.38 -6.77
CA LEU A 96 29.20 22.94 -6.96
C LEU A 96 29.57 22.60 -8.40
N VAL A 97 30.73 21.96 -8.57
CA VAL A 97 31.12 21.35 -9.85
C VAL A 97 30.50 19.96 -9.94
N ILE A 98 29.40 19.85 -10.67
CA ILE A 98 28.63 18.62 -10.88
C ILE A 98 28.92 18.09 -12.29
N ASP A 99 29.33 16.83 -12.39
CA ASP A 99 29.70 16.20 -13.66
C ASP A 99 28.49 15.58 -14.37
N ALA A 100 27.63 14.90 -13.60
CA ALA A 100 26.55 14.11 -14.15
C ALA A 100 25.34 14.04 -13.21
N ILE A 101 24.17 13.84 -13.82
CA ILE A 101 22.92 13.52 -13.15
C ILE A 101 22.48 12.11 -13.55
N VAL A 102 22.07 11.32 -12.57
CA VAL A 102 21.47 10.01 -12.78
C VAL A 102 19.97 10.13 -12.54
N VAL A 103 19.17 9.62 -13.47
CA VAL A 103 17.70 9.69 -13.44
C VAL A 103 17.07 8.33 -13.79
N SER A 104 15.84 8.10 -13.30
CA SER A 104 15.01 7.02 -13.81
C SER A 104 14.47 7.37 -15.19
N GLN A 105 13.94 6.38 -15.91
CA GLN A 105 13.27 6.61 -17.20
C GLN A 105 12.19 7.70 -17.11
N ASP A 106 11.37 7.68 -16.06
CA ASP A 106 10.28 8.64 -15.84
C ASP A 106 10.75 10.06 -15.50
N SER A 107 12.01 10.21 -15.06
CA SER A 107 12.58 11.51 -14.65
C SER A 107 13.51 12.11 -15.70
N LYS A 108 13.60 11.51 -16.90
CA LYS A 108 14.45 11.98 -17.99
C LYS A 108 14.11 13.41 -18.41
N ASP A 109 12.83 13.72 -18.60
CA ASP A 109 12.37 15.06 -18.97
C ASP A 109 12.77 16.12 -17.92
N GLY A 110 12.84 15.72 -16.65
CA GLY A 110 13.33 16.57 -15.56
C GLY A 110 14.81 16.95 -15.73
N ALA A 111 15.66 15.99 -16.12
CA ALA A 111 17.06 16.26 -16.43
C ALA A 111 17.22 17.17 -17.67
N ASP A 112 16.36 17.02 -18.67
CA ASP A 112 16.37 17.89 -19.85
C ASP A 112 16.01 19.34 -19.47
N ILE A 113 14.99 19.55 -18.62
CA ILE A 113 14.64 20.87 -18.08
C ILE A 113 15.81 21.46 -17.27
N ILE A 114 16.47 20.67 -16.45
CA ILE A 114 17.65 21.12 -15.68
C ILE A 114 18.76 21.60 -16.62
N ASN A 115 19.08 20.82 -17.66
CA ASN A 115 20.13 21.18 -18.61
C ASN A 115 19.78 22.41 -19.46
N GLN A 116 18.51 22.59 -19.83
CA GLN A 116 18.04 23.84 -20.45
C GLN A 116 18.28 25.03 -19.53
N LYS A 117 17.90 24.92 -18.25
CA LYS A 117 18.10 26.01 -17.28
C LYS A 117 19.57 26.29 -17.00
N ARG A 118 20.41 25.26 -16.94
CA ARG A 118 21.88 25.39 -16.82
C ARG A 118 22.46 26.17 -18.00
N LYS A 119 22.01 25.89 -19.23
CA LYS A 119 22.43 26.61 -20.44
C LYS A 119 22.09 28.10 -20.38
N GLU A 120 20.88 28.45 -19.93
CA GLU A 120 20.49 29.86 -19.71
C GLU A 120 21.40 30.57 -18.72
N LEU A 121 21.81 29.87 -17.66
CA LEU A 121 22.70 30.39 -16.63
C LEU A 121 24.20 30.28 -16.97
N LYS A 122 24.53 29.88 -18.22
CA LYS A 122 25.90 29.65 -18.71
C LYS A 122 26.69 28.63 -17.88
N LEU A 123 26.01 27.63 -17.35
CA LEU A 123 26.60 26.46 -16.68
C LEU A 123 26.80 25.33 -17.69
N ALA A 124 27.84 24.51 -17.51
CA ALA A 124 28.08 23.34 -18.35
C ALA A 124 26.92 22.33 -18.25
N ALA A 125 26.51 21.72 -19.37
CA ALA A 125 25.47 20.69 -19.33
C ALA A 125 25.95 19.48 -18.51
N LEU A 126 25.05 18.91 -17.70
CA LEU A 126 25.30 17.67 -16.97
C LEU A 126 25.21 16.49 -17.94
N LYS A 127 26.14 15.55 -17.81
CA LYS A 127 25.97 14.24 -18.45
C LYS A 127 24.77 13.54 -17.81
N VAL A 128 23.82 13.06 -18.62
CA VAL A 128 22.63 12.37 -18.13
C VAL A 128 22.82 10.87 -18.27
N PHE A 129 22.70 10.15 -17.16
CA PHE A 129 22.60 8.69 -17.15
C PHE A 129 21.19 8.25 -16.80
N VAL A 130 20.62 7.35 -17.58
CA VAL A 130 19.27 6.83 -17.36
C VAL A 130 19.35 5.38 -16.89
N VAL A 131 18.77 5.09 -15.73
CA VAL A 131 18.80 3.75 -15.14
C VAL A 131 17.64 2.90 -15.69
N PRO A 132 17.89 1.66 -16.13
CA PRO A 132 16.84 0.72 -16.51
C PRO A 132 15.85 0.42 -15.37
N PRO A 133 14.57 0.19 -15.67
CA PRO A 133 13.58 -0.17 -14.67
C PRO A 133 13.82 -1.58 -14.10
N VAL A 134 13.34 -1.80 -12.87
CA VAL A 134 13.27 -3.13 -12.26
C VAL A 134 11.82 -3.59 -12.25
N ASN A 135 11.58 -4.81 -12.72
CA ASN A 135 10.23 -5.36 -12.84
C ASN A 135 9.84 -6.23 -11.63
N SER A 136 8.56 -6.23 -11.29
CA SER A 136 7.91 -7.15 -10.35
C SER A 136 7.61 -8.50 -10.99
N GLU A 137 7.07 -9.43 -10.21
CA GLU A 137 6.68 -10.78 -10.65
C GLU A 137 5.71 -10.79 -11.84
N ASP A 138 4.85 -9.78 -11.97
CA ASP A 138 3.94 -9.63 -13.12
C ASP A 138 4.56 -8.90 -14.32
N GLY A 139 5.88 -8.71 -14.33
CA GLY A 139 6.63 -8.09 -15.43
C GLY A 139 6.46 -6.57 -15.54
N LYS A 140 5.70 -5.94 -14.65
CA LYS A 140 5.51 -4.48 -14.61
C LYS A 140 6.56 -3.81 -13.72
N LEU A 141 6.71 -2.50 -13.84
CA LEU A 141 7.64 -1.72 -13.01
C LEU A 141 7.34 -1.84 -11.50
N ILE A 142 8.38 -2.04 -10.68
CA ILE A 142 8.30 -1.84 -9.22
C ILE A 142 8.27 -0.34 -8.94
N SER A 143 7.20 0.15 -8.31
CA SER A 143 7.06 1.55 -7.93
C SER A 143 6.42 1.72 -6.55
N SER A 144 6.74 2.82 -5.87
CA SER A 144 6.14 3.18 -4.58
C SER A 144 4.62 3.24 -4.65
N ALA A 145 4.04 3.69 -5.77
CA ALA A 145 2.60 3.75 -5.95
C ALA A 145 1.96 2.35 -5.85
N ARG A 146 2.55 1.33 -6.50
CA ARG A 146 2.04 -0.04 -6.44
C ARG A 146 2.21 -0.67 -5.06
N ILE A 147 3.25 -0.29 -4.32
CA ILE A 147 3.44 -0.69 -2.92
C ILE A 147 2.36 -0.06 -2.03
N ARG A 148 2.12 1.25 -2.15
CA ARG A 148 1.05 1.96 -1.42
C ARG A 148 -0.33 1.43 -1.76
N ASN A 149 -0.59 1.12 -3.03
CA ASN A 149 -1.84 0.49 -3.48
C ASN A 149 -1.98 -0.96 -3.01
N GLY A 150 -0.95 -1.54 -2.38
CA GLY A 150 -1.01 -2.90 -1.86
C GLY A 150 -0.98 -3.97 -2.95
N GLU A 151 -0.48 -3.65 -4.15
CA GLU A 151 -0.37 -4.58 -5.27
C GLU A 151 0.85 -5.51 -5.12
N ILE A 152 1.99 -4.92 -4.73
CA ILE A 152 3.28 -5.60 -4.57
C ILE A 152 3.94 -5.21 -3.24
N ASN A 153 4.81 -6.07 -2.71
CA ASN A 153 5.72 -5.70 -1.63
C ASN A 153 6.97 -4.98 -2.18
N ARG A 154 7.85 -4.52 -1.28
CA ARG A 154 9.10 -3.81 -1.62
C ARG A 154 10.09 -4.61 -2.49
N ALA A 155 9.94 -5.93 -2.55
CA ALA A 155 10.74 -6.82 -3.40
C ALA A 155 10.13 -7.05 -4.80
N GLY A 156 8.92 -6.57 -5.05
CA GLY A 156 8.20 -6.78 -6.31
C GLY A 156 7.36 -8.04 -6.35
N ARG A 157 7.14 -8.72 -5.22
CA ARG A 157 6.21 -9.85 -5.14
C ARG A 157 4.78 -9.38 -5.04
N LEU A 158 3.87 -10.02 -5.77
CA LEU A 158 2.44 -9.71 -5.70
C LEU A 158 1.84 -10.10 -4.34
N TYR A 159 0.99 -9.25 -3.77
CA TYR A 159 0.20 -9.61 -2.59
C TYR A 159 -0.96 -10.54 -2.92
N VAL A 160 -1.48 -10.51 -4.15
CA VAL A 160 -2.51 -11.46 -4.62
C VAL A 160 -1.91 -12.35 -5.69
N LYS A 161 -1.78 -13.65 -5.42
CA LYS A 161 -1.26 -14.59 -6.40
C LYS A 161 -2.25 -14.78 -7.56
N PRO A 162 -1.78 -14.82 -8.82
CA PRO A 162 -2.65 -15.08 -9.97
C PRO A 162 -3.48 -16.37 -9.85
N VAL A 163 -2.95 -17.41 -9.22
CA VAL A 163 -3.67 -18.68 -9.01
C VAL A 163 -4.94 -18.52 -8.14
N TRP A 164 -4.97 -17.56 -7.21
CA TRP A 164 -6.14 -17.28 -6.37
C TRP A 164 -7.27 -16.60 -7.13
N LEU A 165 -7.02 -16.13 -8.36
CA LEU A 165 -8.02 -15.59 -9.27
C LEU A 165 -8.57 -16.64 -10.24
N GLN A 166 -8.07 -17.87 -10.18
CA GLN A 166 -8.40 -18.94 -11.11
C GLN A 166 -9.00 -20.18 -10.44
N LYS A 167 -8.77 -20.34 -9.13
CA LYS A 167 -9.22 -21.52 -8.37
C LYS A 167 -9.81 -21.11 -7.05
N ASP A 168 -10.82 -21.85 -6.63
CA ASP A 168 -11.35 -21.74 -5.29
C ASP A 168 -10.39 -22.41 -4.31
N LEU A 169 -10.34 -21.86 -3.10
CA LEU A 169 -9.52 -22.37 -2.03
C LEU A 169 -10.40 -22.78 -0.86
N ILE A 170 -10.03 -23.86 -0.16
CA ILE A 170 -10.71 -24.32 1.04
C ILE A 170 -9.78 -24.21 2.25
N LEU A 171 -10.34 -23.77 3.38
CA LEU A 171 -9.65 -23.70 4.66
C LEU A 171 -9.48 -25.11 5.27
N PRO A 172 -8.24 -25.62 5.38
CA PRO A 172 -7.97 -26.89 6.06
C PRO A 172 -8.42 -26.83 7.53
N LYS A 173 -8.90 -27.96 8.07
CA LYS A 173 -9.44 -28.02 9.44
C LYS A 173 -8.39 -27.62 10.49
N ASP A 174 -7.15 -28.03 10.28
CA ASP A 174 -5.98 -27.73 11.10
C ASP A 174 -5.59 -26.25 11.10
N LEU A 175 -5.93 -25.51 10.04
CA LEU A 175 -5.64 -24.07 9.93
C LEU A 175 -6.68 -23.18 10.61
N ARG A 176 -7.83 -23.74 11.02
CA ARG A 176 -8.97 -22.95 11.57
C ARG A 176 -8.62 -22.20 12.84
N GLU A 177 -7.88 -22.81 13.76
CA GLU A 177 -7.50 -22.16 15.02
C GLU A 177 -6.60 -20.95 14.78
N GLU A 178 -5.65 -21.08 13.84
CA GLU A 178 -4.76 -20.00 13.46
C GLU A 178 -5.51 -18.88 12.75
N PHE A 179 -6.46 -19.23 11.88
CA PHE A 179 -7.33 -18.28 11.19
C PHE A 179 -8.17 -17.44 12.17
N HIS A 180 -8.64 -18.05 13.25
CA HIS A 180 -9.42 -17.33 14.27
C HIS A 180 -8.57 -16.35 15.10
N LYS A 181 -7.24 -16.37 15.01
CA LYS A 181 -6.41 -15.38 15.72
C LYS A 181 -6.63 -14.01 15.08
N PRO A 182 -6.96 -12.97 15.86
CA PRO A 182 -7.30 -11.67 15.30
C PRO A 182 -6.10 -11.04 14.56
N PHE A 183 -6.39 -10.30 13.49
CA PHE A 183 -5.39 -9.57 12.71
C PHE A 183 -4.97 -8.25 13.35
N GLY A 184 -5.70 -7.79 14.36
CA GLY A 184 -5.46 -6.51 15.02
C GLY A 184 -6.06 -6.45 16.42
N GLY A 185 -6.19 -5.24 16.95
CA GLY A 185 -6.68 -5.02 18.31
C GLY A 185 -8.16 -5.37 18.45
N LEU A 186 -8.52 -6.04 19.55
CA LEU A 186 -9.89 -6.36 19.92
C LEU A 186 -10.50 -5.24 20.76
N PHE A 187 -11.70 -4.80 20.36
CA PHE A 187 -12.45 -3.75 21.02
C PHE A 187 -13.85 -4.25 21.40
N LYS A 188 -14.37 -3.77 22.53
CA LYS A 188 -15.76 -4.08 22.95
C LYS A 188 -16.80 -3.45 22.00
N ALA A 189 -16.52 -2.25 21.52
CA ALA A 189 -17.39 -1.51 20.60
C ALA A 189 -16.57 -0.54 19.73
N ILE A 190 -17.13 -0.13 18.59
CA ILE A 190 -16.61 0.98 17.81
C ILE A 190 -17.13 2.28 18.44
N THR A 191 -16.20 3.19 18.72
CA THR A 191 -16.46 4.55 19.24
C THR A 191 -15.74 5.56 18.37
N ASP A 192 -16.18 6.83 18.42
CA ASP A 192 -15.55 7.93 17.67
C ASP A 192 -14.04 8.08 17.93
N SER A 193 -13.60 7.80 19.17
CA SER A 193 -12.20 7.83 19.57
C SER A 193 -11.31 6.82 18.83
N ASN A 194 -11.90 5.73 18.33
CA ASN A 194 -11.16 4.59 17.78
C ASN A 194 -11.20 4.55 16.24
N ILE A 195 -11.91 5.50 15.63
CA ILE A 195 -12.08 5.66 14.18
C ILE A 195 -10.94 6.50 13.59
N LEU A 196 -10.24 5.96 12.60
CA LEU A 196 -9.19 6.68 11.88
C LEU A 196 -9.78 7.41 10.67
N LYS A 197 -10.24 8.65 10.89
CA LYS A 197 -11.00 9.44 9.89
C LYS A 197 -10.25 9.75 8.58
N LYS A 198 -8.92 9.62 8.54
CA LYS A 198 -8.10 9.87 7.34
C LYS A 198 -7.84 8.63 6.49
N SER A 199 -8.28 7.46 6.93
CA SER A 199 -8.07 6.19 6.25
C SER A 199 -9.26 5.79 5.39
N LEU A 200 -9.01 4.94 4.40
CA LEU A 200 -10.07 4.15 3.78
C LEU A 200 -10.65 3.19 4.82
N ILE A 201 -11.96 3.28 5.10
CA ILE A 201 -12.61 2.42 6.10
C ILE A 201 -13.47 1.36 5.41
N ILE A 202 -13.30 0.12 5.87
CA ILE A 202 -14.03 -1.07 5.40
C ILE A 202 -14.71 -1.73 6.61
N ALA A 203 -15.96 -2.14 6.43
CA ALA A 203 -16.71 -2.93 7.40
C ALA A 203 -16.91 -4.36 6.87
N VAL A 204 -16.70 -5.36 7.72
CA VAL A 204 -17.01 -6.77 7.41
C VAL A 204 -17.97 -7.30 8.47
N GLY A 205 -19.08 -7.85 7.99
CA GLY A 205 -20.19 -8.33 8.80
C GLY A 205 -21.32 -7.31 8.93
N ASP A 206 -22.53 -7.84 9.12
CA ASP A 206 -23.77 -7.06 9.18
C ASP A 206 -23.79 -6.09 10.37
N GLU A 207 -23.52 -6.58 11.59
CA GLU A 207 -23.54 -5.77 12.81
C GLU A 207 -22.45 -4.69 12.80
N THR A 208 -21.25 -5.03 12.29
CA THR A 208 -20.15 -4.06 12.12
C THR A 208 -20.57 -2.94 11.18
N SER A 209 -21.16 -3.29 10.03
CA SER A 209 -21.63 -2.33 9.04
C SER A 209 -22.74 -1.43 9.60
N ARG A 210 -23.69 -2.01 10.32
CA ARG A 210 -24.78 -1.29 10.97
C ARG A 210 -24.29 -0.29 12.02
N ASN A 211 -23.34 -0.69 12.86
CA ASN A 211 -22.78 0.18 13.88
C ASN A 211 -22.02 1.37 13.26
N LEU A 212 -21.24 1.13 12.20
CA LEU A 212 -20.54 2.20 11.47
C LEU A 212 -21.51 3.16 10.75
N ASN A 213 -22.62 2.64 10.20
CA ASN A 213 -23.68 3.48 9.62
C ASN A 213 -24.35 4.37 10.67
N LYS A 214 -24.69 3.84 11.85
CA LYS A 214 -25.27 4.62 12.96
C LYS A 214 -24.35 5.75 13.42
N LEU A 215 -23.05 5.53 13.40
CA LEU A 215 -22.02 6.52 13.76
C LEU A 215 -21.65 7.46 12.60
N ALA A 216 -22.31 7.35 11.43
CA ALA A 216 -22.03 8.16 10.25
C ALA A 216 -20.55 8.19 9.83
N VAL A 217 -19.85 7.05 9.96
CA VAL A 217 -18.40 6.94 9.74
C VAL A 217 -18.00 7.07 8.27
N ASN A 218 -18.95 6.89 7.35
CA ASN A 218 -18.74 6.96 5.90
C ASN A 218 -17.74 5.92 5.38
N GLN A 219 -17.84 4.68 5.86
CA GLN A 219 -17.07 3.55 5.33
C GLN A 219 -17.35 3.37 3.82
N ARG A 220 -16.28 3.17 3.05
CA ARG A 220 -16.36 3.12 1.57
C ARG A 220 -16.78 1.75 1.05
N LEU A 221 -16.48 0.70 1.81
CA LEU A 221 -16.87 -0.67 1.50
C LEU A 221 -17.49 -1.33 2.73
N SER A 222 -18.61 -2.01 2.54
CA SER A 222 -19.21 -2.89 3.53
C SER A 222 -19.41 -4.29 2.92
N VAL A 223 -18.94 -5.31 3.61
CA VAL A 223 -19.07 -6.72 3.22
C VAL A 223 -20.11 -7.37 4.13
N VAL A 224 -21.17 -7.92 3.52
CA VAL A 224 -22.37 -8.39 4.24
C VAL A 224 -22.93 -9.67 3.64
N ASP A 225 -23.54 -10.53 4.46
CA ASP A 225 -24.14 -11.81 4.05
C ASP A 225 -25.63 -11.95 4.50
N PHE A 226 -26.15 -10.98 5.28
CA PHE A 226 -27.52 -10.96 5.86
C PHE A 226 -27.81 -12.13 6.81
N LYS A 227 -26.79 -12.90 7.18
CA LYS A 227 -26.92 -13.99 8.13
C LYS A 227 -26.10 -13.63 9.35
N VAL A 228 -26.70 -13.81 10.52
CA VAL A 228 -25.95 -13.75 11.78
C VAL A 228 -26.10 -15.10 12.44
N ALA A 229 -24.97 -15.76 12.72
CA ALA A 229 -24.93 -17.12 13.25
C ALA A 229 -25.77 -18.12 12.42
N ARG A 230 -25.66 -18.05 11.09
CA ARG A 230 -26.36 -18.92 10.12
C ARG A 230 -27.90 -18.79 10.10
N LYS A 231 -28.48 -17.77 10.75
CA LYS A 231 -29.90 -17.41 10.63
C LYS A 231 -30.06 -16.07 9.93
N LYS A 232 -31.04 -15.96 9.03
CA LYS A 232 -31.36 -14.69 8.35
C LYS A 232 -31.86 -13.69 9.39
N LYS A 233 -31.03 -12.71 9.74
CA LYS A 233 -31.33 -11.70 10.77
C LYS A 233 -31.78 -10.37 10.16
N PHE A 234 -31.38 -10.11 8.93
CA PHE A 234 -31.72 -8.91 8.17
C PHE A 234 -32.39 -9.30 6.86
N SER A 235 -33.36 -8.51 6.42
CA SER A 235 -34.10 -8.74 5.18
C SER A 235 -33.76 -7.70 4.11
N SER A 236 -33.20 -6.55 4.51
CA SER A 236 -32.86 -5.45 3.60
C SER A 236 -31.56 -4.73 3.97
N PHE A 237 -30.99 -3.99 3.01
CA PHE A 237 -29.87 -3.08 3.28
C PHE A 237 -30.28 -1.91 4.19
N LEU A 238 -31.56 -1.51 4.18
CA LEU A 238 -32.08 -0.46 5.06
C LEU A 238 -31.97 -0.85 6.54
N ASP A 239 -32.16 -2.14 6.87
CA ASP A 239 -32.03 -2.64 8.24
C ASP A 239 -30.61 -2.44 8.81
N LEU A 240 -29.61 -2.44 7.92
CA LEU A 240 -28.22 -2.17 8.24
C LEU A 240 -27.88 -0.67 8.22
N GLY A 241 -28.85 0.21 7.98
CA GLY A 241 -28.66 1.66 7.95
C GLY A 241 -28.01 2.17 6.66
N PHE A 242 -28.10 1.44 5.56
CA PHE A 242 -27.72 1.96 4.24
C PHE A 242 -28.81 2.89 3.68
N SER A 243 -28.40 3.81 2.81
CA SER A 243 -29.29 4.84 2.25
C SER A 243 -30.04 4.39 0.99
N GLY A 244 -29.56 3.32 0.33
CA GLY A 244 -30.04 2.86 -0.98
C GLY A 244 -29.27 3.46 -2.16
N ASN A 245 -28.41 4.45 -1.93
CA ASN A 245 -27.58 5.08 -2.97
C ASN A 245 -26.26 4.32 -3.25
N GLU A 246 -25.96 3.29 -2.46
CA GLU A 246 -24.74 2.51 -2.56
C GLU A 246 -24.72 1.63 -3.82
N LYS A 247 -23.52 1.39 -4.37
CA LYS A 247 -23.34 0.41 -5.43
C LYS A 247 -23.26 -0.98 -4.82
N VAL A 248 -24.13 -1.89 -5.23
CA VAL A 248 -24.10 -3.29 -4.77
C VAL A 248 -23.31 -4.15 -5.73
N VAL A 249 -22.38 -4.93 -5.20
CA VAL A 249 -21.59 -5.93 -5.92
C VAL A 249 -21.87 -7.28 -5.27
N PHE A 250 -22.14 -8.32 -6.06
CA PHE A 250 -22.41 -9.66 -5.56
C PHE A 250 -21.21 -10.57 -5.75
N ALA A 251 -20.93 -11.41 -4.76
CA ALA A 251 -19.92 -12.47 -4.82
C ALA A 251 -20.43 -13.75 -4.16
N ASN A 252 -20.01 -14.90 -4.65
CA ASN A 252 -20.29 -16.21 -4.06
C ASN A 252 -19.10 -16.67 -3.22
N ASN A 253 -19.32 -17.04 -1.96
CA ASN A 253 -18.26 -17.57 -1.10
C ASN A 253 -18.81 -18.59 -0.09
N PRO A 254 -18.88 -19.89 -0.45
CA PRO A 254 -19.40 -20.92 0.44
C PRO A 254 -18.63 -21.02 1.77
N ALA A 255 -19.25 -21.66 2.77
CA ALA A 255 -18.69 -21.77 4.12
C ALA A 255 -17.29 -22.40 4.12
N GLY A 256 -16.31 -21.74 4.77
CA GLY A 256 -14.92 -22.21 4.79
C GLY A 256 -14.17 -22.14 3.45
N HIS A 257 -14.72 -21.47 2.44
CA HIS A 257 -14.09 -21.24 1.14
C HIS A 257 -13.57 -19.81 1.01
N MET A 258 -12.56 -19.66 0.17
CA MET A 258 -12.12 -18.39 -0.37
C MET A 258 -12.12 -18.55 -1.89
N THR A 259 -13.19 -18.07 -2.51
CA THR A 259 -13.43 -18.27 -3.95
C THR A 259 -12.66 -17.29 -4.82
N HIS A 260 -12.39 -17.70 -6.05
CA HIS A 260 -11.84 -16.81 -7.07
C HIS A 260 -12.80 -15.65 -7.39
N ASP A 261 -14.11 -15.89 -7.36
CA ASP A 261 -15.13 -14.86 -7.55
C ASP A 261 -14.99 -13.77 -6.49
N LEU A 262 -14.90 -14.13 -5.20
CA LEU A 262 -14.68 -13.18 -4.12
C LEU A 262 -13.42 -12.33 -4.33
N PHE A 263 -12.29 -12.96 -4.68
CA PHE A 263 -11.05 -12.24 -4.96
C PHE A 263 -11.18 -11.28 -6.15
N SER A 264 -11.78 -11.73 -7.26
CA SER A 264 -11.94 -10.90 -8.45
C SER A 264 -12.80 -9.66 -8.16
N LYS A 265 -13.93 -9.83 -7.44
CA LYS A 265 -14.80 -8.71 -7.07
C LYS A 265 -14.08 -7.72 -6.17
N ILE A 266 -13.32 -8.21 -5.20
CA ILE A 266 -12.54 -7.36 -4.30
C ILE A 266 -11.46 -6.58 -5.08
N LEU A 267 -10.71 -7.25 -5.96
CA LEU A 267 -9.70 -6.57 -6.78
C LEU A 267 -10.32 -5.51 -7.69
N ASP A 268 -11.45 -5.82 -8.33
CA ASP A 268 -12.15 -4.87 -9.19
C ASP A 268 -12.64 -3.65 -8.39
N ILE A 269 -13.14 -3.85 -7.17
CA ILE A 269 -13.55 -2.76 -6.27
C ILE A 269 -12.39 -1.79 -6.01
N PHE A 270 -11.18 -2.29 -5.78
CA PHE A 270 -10.03 -1.40 -5.52
C PHE A 270 -9.41 -0.80 -6.80
N LYS A 271 -9.56 -1.45 -7.95
CA LYS A 271 -9.13 -0.90 -9.25
C LYS A 271 -10.00 0.26 -9.71
N PHE A 272 -11.32 0.15 -9.56
CA PHE A 272 -12.27 1.15 -10.00
C PHE A 272 -12.60 2.09 -8.83
N SER A 273 -11.98 3.29 -8.83
CA SER A 273 -12.13 4.33 -7.80
C SER A 273 -13.55 4.45 -7.20
N PHE A 274 -13.61 4.66 -5.88
CA PHE A 274 -14.86 4.75 -5.09
C PHE A 274 -15.66 6.03 -5.38
N SER A 275 -16.37 6.08 -6.51
CA SER A 275 -17.33 7.16 -6.82
C SER A 275 -18.55 7.15 -5.90
N LYS A 276 -18.89 6.00 -5.32
CA LYS A 276 -19.96 5.78 -4.33
C LYS A 276 -19.47 4.83 -3.24
N ARG A 277 -20.18 4.78 -2.12
CA ARG A 277 -20.04 3.68 -1.15
C ARG A 277 -20.48 2.38 -1.82
N ILE A 278 -19.77 1.30 -1.51
CA ILE A 278 -19.98 -0.02 -2.11
C ILE A 278 -20.43 -1.01 -1.03
N ILE A 279 -21.40 -1.84 -1.39
CA ILE A 279 -21.81 -3.01 -0.59
C ILE A 279 -21.40 -4.26 -1.37
N LEU A 280 -20.45 -5.04 -0.84
CA LEU A 280 -20.14 -6.36 -1.33
C LEU A 280 -21.03 -7.38 -0.62
N LYS A 281 -22.06 -7.82 -1.33
CA LYS A 281 -23.02 -8.81 -0.86
C LYS A 281 -22.50 -10.22 -1.13
N ILE A 282 -22.16 -10.96 -0.09
CA ILE A 282 -21.69 -12.34 -0.18
C ILE A 282 -22.87 -13.31 -0.09
N ALA A 283 -22.95 -14.21 -1.05
CA ALA A 283 -23.77 -15.42 -0.97
C ALA A 283 -22.93 -16.56 -0.35
N GLY A 284 -23.05 -16.73 0.97
CA GLY A 284 -22.29 -17.72 1.72
C GLY A 284 -21.85 -17.18 3.09
N GLU A 285 -20.56 -17.26 3.41
CA GLU A 285 -19.96 -16.73 4.65
C GLU A 285 -18.94 -15.61 4.36
N GLU A 286 -18.97 -14.55 5.17
CA GLU A 286 -18.07 -13.39 5.08
C GLU A 286 -16.79 -13.51 5.92
N ASP A 287 -16.71 -14.48 6.84
CA ASP A 287 -15.60 -14.64 7.79
C ASP A 287 -14.22 -14.67 7.10
N LEU A 288 -14.15 -15.36 5.96
CA LEU A 288 -12.92 -15.48 5.18
C LEU A 288 -12.60 -14.27 4.32
N ALA A 289 -13.54 -13.33 4.14
CA ALA A 289 -13.36 -12.16 3.28
C ALA A 289 -12.34 -11.16 3.84
N VAL A 290 -11.99 -11.24 5.13
CA VAL A 290 -10.96 -10.39 5.74
C VAL A 290 -9.60 -10.59 5.07
N LEU A 291 -9.22 -11.83 4.73
CA LEU A 291 -7.94 -12.11 4.06
C LEU A 291 -7.82 -11.45 2.68
N PRO A 292 -8.70 -11.69 1.69
CA PRO A 292 -8.61 -11.05 0.39
C PRO A 292 -8.72 -9.53 0.50
N LEU A 293 -9.48 -8.99 1.46
CA LEU A 293 -9.50 -7.55 1.72
C LEU A 293 -8.15 -7.01 2.18
N ILE A 294 -7.49 -7.64 3.16
CA ILE A 294 -6.15 -7.22 3.61
C ILE A 294 -5.16 -7.29 2.44
N LEU A 295 -5.20 -8.35 1.65
CA LEU A 295 -4.28 -8.56 0.53
C LEU A 295 -4.48 -7.56 -0.61
N ALA A 296 -5.73 -7.21 -0.92
CA ALA A 296 -6.06 -6.33 -2.05
C ALA A 296 -6.10 -4.84 -1.70
N ALA A 297 -6.38 -4.48 -0.45
CA ALA A 297 -6.56 -3.07 -0.08
C ALA A 297 -5.24 -2.29 -0.11
N PRO A 298 -5.28 -0.97 -0.42
CA PRO A 298 -4.14 -0.09 -0.20
C PRO A 298 -3.64 -0.11 1.26
N LEU A 299 -2.36 0.20 1.46
CA LEU A 299 -1.79 0.43 2.78
C LEU A 299 -2.56 1.56 3.51
N ASP A 300 -2.53 1.52 4.84
CA ASP A 300 -3.28 2.41 5.74
C ASP A 300 -4.81 2.32 5.67
N THR A 301 -5.36 1.39 4.87
CA THR A 301 -6.76 0.99 4.94
C THR A 301 -7.07 0.40 6.32
N VAL A 302 -8.24 0.72 6.86
CA VAL A 302 -8.71 0.22 8.15
C VAL A 302 -9.91 -0.69 7.94
N ILE A 303 -9.78 -1.93 8.39
CA ILE A 303 -10.83 -2.95 8.29
C ILE A 303 -11.36 -3.21 9.70
N TYR A 304 -12.66 -3.00 9.87
CA TYR A 304 -13.40 -3.41 11.07
C TYR A 304 -14.15 -4.70 10.76
N TYR A 305 -14.02 -5.71 11.62
CA TYR A 305 -14.78 -6.95 11.48
C TYR A 305 -15.16 -7.54 12.82
N GLY A 306 -16.28 -8.26 12.86
CA GLY A 306 -16.76 -8.92 14.08
C GLY A 306 -15.92 -10.15 14.41
N GLN A 307 -15.66 -10.37 15.70
CA GLN A 307 -14.96 -11.55 16.19
C GLN A 307 -15.85 -12.30 17.19
N PRO A 308 -16.26 -13.54 16.89
CA PRO A 308 -16.94 -14.39 17.86
C PRO A 308 -16.02 -14.70 19.06
N PRO A 309 -16.59 -15.14 20.21
CA PRO A 309 -15.81 -15.44 21.40
C PRO A 309 -14.58 -16.30 21.09
N LEU A 310 -13.39 -15.76 21.35
CA LEU A 310 -12.15 -16.46 21.10
C LEU A 310 -11.98 -17.63 22.09
N ARG A 311 -11.58 -18.79 21.56
CA ARG A 311 -11.26 -20.00 22.35
C ARG A 311 -9.81 -20.06 22.83
N SER A 312 -8.96 -19.15 22.34
CA SER A 312 -7.54 -19.07 22.72
C SER A 312 -7.40 -18.63 24.17
N ALA A 313 -6.47 -19.24 24.91
CA ALA A 313 -6.18 -18.94 26.33
C ALA A 313 -5.89 -17.44 26.58
N SER A 314 -5.28 -16.74 25.62
CA SER A 314 -4.95 -15.31 25.74
C SER A 314 -6.15 -14.38 25.59
N TYR A 315 -7.29 -14.87 25.09
CA TYR A 315 -8.48 -14.08 24.76
C TYR A 315 -9.79 -14.78 25.17
N ALA A 316 -9.72 -15.76 26.06
CA ALA A 316 -10.81 -16.68 26.35
C ALA A 316 -12.10 -15.93 26.71
N GLY A 317 -13.15 -16.16 25.92
CA GLY A 317 -14.48 -15.58 26.16
C GLY A 317 -14.66 -14.13 25.70
N GLN A 318 -13.64 -13.48 25.15
CA GLN A 318 -13.76 -12.12 24.61
C GLN A 318 -14.31 -12.17 23.18
N ALA A 319 -15.50 -11.59 22.99
CA ALA A 319 -16.08 -11.27 21.70
C ALA A 319 -16.07 -9.75 21.49
N GLY A 320 -16.10 -9.30 20.25
CA GLY A 320 -16.12 -7.87 19.96
C GLY A 320 -15.80 -7.57 18.51
N ILE A 321 -15.17 -6.42 18.30
CA ILE A 321 -14.82 -5.91 16.98
C ILE A 321 -13.30 -5.82 16.89
N ILE A 322 -12.73 -6.39 15.83
CA ILE A 322 -11.33 -6.22 15.49
C ILE A 322 -11.18 -4.99 14.62
N LYS A 323 -10.14 -4.21 14.91
CA LYS A 323 -9.64 -3.16 14.01
C LYS A 323 -8.28 -3.61 13.47
N VAL A 324 -8.19 -3.76 12.16
CA VAL A 324 -6.94 -4.02 11.45
C VAL A 324 -6.55 -2.79 10.67
N VAL A 325 -5.29 -2.38 10.80
CA VAL A 325 -4.67 -1.46 9.85
C VAL A 325 -3.92 -2.30 8.83
N VAL A 326 -4.20 -2.06 7.55
CA VAL A 326 -3.50 -2.73 6.45
C VAL A 326 -2.10 -2.14 6.35
N THR A 327 -1.11 -2.94 6.73
CA THR A 327 0.31 -2.62 6.72
C THR A 327 1.01 -3.69 5.89
N GLU A 328 2.27 -3.45 5.51
CA GLU A 328 3.08 -4.49 4.86
C GLU A 328 3.11 -5.76 5.74
N GLN A 329 3.24 -5.63 7.06
CA GLN A 329 3.24 -6.77 7.98
C GLN A 329 1.91 -7.53 8.02
N SER A 330 0.76 -6.84 8.08
CA SER A 330 -0.54 -7.53 8.10
C SER A 330 -0.84 -8.20 6.75
N LYS A 331 -0.37 -7.62 5.64
CA LYS A 331 -0.40 -8.25 4.32
C LYS A 331 0.48 -9.50 4.25
N GLU A 332 1.71 -9.46 4.77
CA GLU A 332 2.59 -10.63 4.82
C GLU A 332 1.96 -11.77 5.63
N ARG A 333 1.38 -11.47 6.79
CA ARG A 333 0.63 -12.46 7.59
C ARG A 333 -0.58 -13.03 6.84
N ALA A 334 -1.35 -12.18 6.17
CA ALA A 334 -2.49 -12.62 5.37
C ALA A 334 -2.05 -13.49 4.19
N TYR A 335 -0.92 -13.16 3.57
CA TYR A 335 -0.37 -13.87 2.43
C TYR A 335 0.10 -15.27 2.83
N ASP A 336 0.76 -15.42 3.98
CA ASP A 336 1.16 -16.71 4.52
C ASP A 336 -0.05 -17.61 4.77
N LEU A 337 -1.07 -17.10 5.47
CA LEU A 337 -2.31 -17.83 5.74
C LEU A 337 -3.04 -18.23 4.45
N ALA A 338 -3.20 -17.30 3.51
CA ALA A 338 -3.84 -17.58 2.22
C ALA A 338 -3.04 -18.60 1.38
N SER A 339 -1.71 -18.60 1.49
CA SER A 339 -0.84 -19.56 0.78
C SER A 339 -0.95 -20.99 1.30
N ARG A 340 -1.48 -21.19 2.51
CA ARG A 340 -1.68 -22.52 3.13
C ARG A 340 -3.09 -23.08 2.90
N LEU A 341 -3.98 -22.31 2.27
CA LEU A 341 -5.27 -22.82 1.80
C LEU A 341 -5.07 -23.81 0.65
N LYS A 342 -5.95 -24.80 0.54
CA LYS A 342 -5.84 -25.84 -0.48
C LYS A 342 -6.74 -25.53 -1.68
N PRO A 343 -6.25 -25.64 -2.93
CA PRO A 343 -7.10 -25.49 -4.10
C PRO A 343 -8.11 -26.64 -4.16
N ILE A 344 -9.31 -26.35 -4.67
CA ILE A 344 -10.36 -27.33 -4.94
C ILE A 344 -10.79 -27.32 -6.40
#